data_AF-W1YHI4-F1
#
_entry.id   AF-W1YHI4-F1
#
_cell.length_a   1.000
_cell.length_b   1.000
_cell.length_c   1.000
_cell.angle_alpha   90.00
_cell.angle_beta   90.00
_cell.angle_gamma   90.00
#
_symmetry.space_group_name_H-M   'P 1'
#
loop_
_entity.id
_entity.type
_entity.pdbx_description
1 polymer ?
#
loop_
_entity_poly.entity_id
_entity_poly.type
_entity_poly.pdbx_seq_one_letter_code
_entity_poly.pdbx_strand_id
1 'polypeptide(L)'
;DGHKHYDTAAAVTCSILRALCKEPLRTGRILNINVPDLPLDQIKGIRVTRCGSRHPADQVIPQQDPRGNTLYWIGPPGGKCDAGPDTDFAAVDEGYVSITPLHV
;
A
#
# COMPACT_ATOMS: atom_id res chain seq x y z
N ASP A 1 -8.51 3.85 7.96
CA ASP A 1 -7.68 5.04 7.65
C ASP A 1 -6.19 4.73 7.73
N GLY A 2 -5.80 3.51 8.11
CA GLY A 2 -4.41 3.06 8.06
C GLY A 2 -3.63 3.37 9.33
N HIS A 3 -4.33 3.72 10.42
CA HIS A 3 -3.72 4.30 11.62
C HIS A 3 -4.02 3.54 12.90
N LYS A 4 -4.63 2.35 12.83
CA LYS A 4 -5.05 1.60 14.03
C LYS A 4 -4.14 0.42 14.35
N HIS A 5 -3.82 -0.40 13.36
CA HIS A 5 -3.19 -1.72 13.56
C HIS A 5 -1.72 -1.77 13.13
N TYR A 6 -0.90 -0.88 13.68
CA TYR A 6 0.56 -0.91 13.46
C TYR A 6 1.23 -2.19 13.99
N ASP A 7 0.66 -2.77 15.05
CA ASP A 7 1.06 -4.05 15.62
C ASP A 7 0.85 -5.21 14.63
N THR A 8 -0.26 -5.22 13.89
CA THR A 8 -0.49 -6.18 12.80
C THR A 8 0.58 -6.05 11.73
N ALA A 9 0.90 -4.83 11.30
CA ALA A 9 1.97 -4.61 10.32
C ALA A 9 3.34 -5.10 10.82
N ALA A 10 3.70 -4.80 12.08
CA ALA A 10 4.92 -5.28 12.70
C ALA A 10 4.99 -6.81 12.76
N ALA A 11 3.90 -7.48 13.14
CA ALA A 11 3.82 -8.93 13.20
C ALA A 11 4.02 -9.58 11.81
N VAL A 12 3.41 -9.01 10.77
CA VAL A 12 3.58 -9.45 9.38
C VAL A 12 5.04 -9.27 8.93
N THR A 13 5.64 -8.11 9.17
CA THR A 13 7.06 -7.85 8.85
C THR A 13 7.98 -8.85 9.55
N CYS A 14 7.80 -9.09 10.85
CA CYS A 14 8.59 -10.07 11.59
C CYS A 14 8.41 -11.50 11.04
N SER A 15 7.20 -11.86 10.60
CA SER A 15 6.94 -13.16 9.95
C SER A 15 7.77 -13.32 8.67
N ILE A 16 7.73 -12.29 7.80
CA ILE A 16 8.47 -12.29 6.54
C ILE A 16 9.98 -12.35 6.78
N LEU A 17 10.52 -11.53 7.70
CA LEU A 17 11.94 -11.57 8.04
C LEU A 17 12.38 -12.95 8.56
N ARG A 18 11.58 -13.58 9.43
CA ARG A 18 11.85 -14.94 9.91
C ARG A 18 11.84 -15.97 8.78
N ALA A 19 10.96 -15.83 7.80
CA ALA A 19 10.95 -16.70 6.62
C ALA A 19 12.23 -16.51 5.79
N LEU A 20 12.66 -15.26 5.57
CA LEU A 20 13.88 -14.94 4.82
C LEU A 20 15.17 -15.42 5.50
N CYS A 21 15.20 -15.45 6.84
CA CYS A 21 16.32 -16.03 7.58
C CYS A 21 16.42 -17.56 7.39
N LYS A 22 15.31 -18.23 7.12
CA LYS A 22 15.28 -19.69 6.87
C LYS A 22 15.58 -20.02 5.42
N GLU A 23 14.95 -19.30 4.50
CA GLU A 23 15.10 -19.49 3.06
C GLU A 23 15.30 -18.13 2.37
N PRO A 24 16.46 -17.89 1.75
CA PRO A 24 16.70 -16.63 1.07
C PRO A 24 15.84 -16.51 -0.20
N LEU A 25 15.34 -15.30 -0.46
CA LEU A 25 14.72 -14.97 -1.74
C LEU A 25 15.75 -15.07 -2.88
N ARG A 26 15.48 -15.96 -3.84
CA ARG A 26 16.36 -16.17 -5.01
C ARG A 26 16.16 -15.11 -6.09
N THR A 27 14.99 -14.50 -6.15
CA THR A 27 14.58 -13.47 -7.11
C THR A 27 13.69 -12.44 -6.41
N GLY A 28 13.59 -11.22 -6.97
CA GLY A 28 12.88 -10.11 -6.31
C GLY A 28 13.76 -9.42 -5.27
N ARG A 29 14.40 -8.31 -5.66
CA ARG A 29 15.35 -7.58 -4.80
C ARG A 29 14.67 -6.59 -3.86
N ILE A 30 13.44 -6.19 -4.21
CA ILE A 30 12.63 -5.22 -3.45
C ILE A 30 11.24 -5.83 -3.31
N LEU A 31 10.73 -5.93 -2.08
CA LEU A 31 9.35 -6.31 -1.82
C LEU A 31 8.61 -5.09 -1.27
N ASN A 32 7.58 -4.64 -1.99
CA ASN A 32 6.62 -3.70 -1.45
C ASN A 32 5.54 -4.48 -0.70
N ILE A 33 5.27 -4.13 0.56
CA ILE A 33 4.33 -4.86 1.42
C ILE A 33 3.26 -3.88 1.89
N ASN A 34 2.00 -4.16 1.57
CA ASN A 34 0.85 -3.44 2.12
C ASN A 34 0.07 -4.35 3.07
N VAL A 35 -0.20 -3.86 4.27
CA VAL A 35 -0.92 -4.60 5.32
C VAL A 35 -2.28 -3.93 5.55
N PRO A 36 -3.41 -4.67 5.48
CA PRO A 36 -4.72 -4.15 5.86
C PRO A 36 -4.73 -3.63 7.30
N ASP A 37 -5.41 -2.51 7.53
CA ASP A 37 -5.61 -1.92 8.86
C ASP A 37 -6.67 -2.69 9.64
N LEU A 38 -6.35 -3.95 9.96
CA LEU A 38 -7.20 -4.92 10.66
C LEU A 38 -6.43 -5.57 11.81
N PRO A 39 -7.12 -6.04 12.86
CA PRO A 39 -6.54 -6.95 13.85
C PRO A 39 -5.88 -8.17 13.18
N LEU A 40 -4.77 -8.66 13.73
CA LEU A 40 -3.99 -9.73 13.13
C LEU A 40 -4.80 -11.03 12.88
N ASP A 41 -5.75 -11.34 13.75
CA ASP A 41 -6.64 -12.50 13.64
C ASP A 41 -7.71 -12.38 12.53
N GLN A 42 -7.88 -11.19 11.95
CA GLN A 42 -8.78 -10.93 10.82
C GLN A 42 -8.03 -10.88 9.47
N ILE A 43 -6.70 -10.92 9.48
CA ILE A 43 -5.92 -11.02 8.25
C ILE A 43 -6.15 -12.38 7.59
N LYS A 44 -6.66 -12.38 6.36
CA LYS A 44 -7.06 -13.61 5.64
C LYS A 44 -5.88 -14.39 5.05
N GLY A 45 -4.69 -13.81 5.05
CA GLY A 45 -3.47 -14.41 4.52
C GLY A 45 -2.61 -13.41 3.74
N ILE A 46 -1.72 -13.95 2.91
CA ILE A 46 -0.79 -13.20 2.07
C ILE A 46 -1.08 -13.51 0.60
N ARG A 47 -1.06 -12.50 -0.27
CA ARG A 47 -1.11 -12.64 -1.73
C ARG A 47 0.11 -11.98 -2.36
N VAL A 48 0.73 -12.68 -3.31
CA VAL A 48 1.71 -12.08 -4.22
C VAL A 48 0.92 -11.31 -5.28
N THR A 49 1.25 -10.05 -5.47
CA THR A 49 0.47 -9.11 -6.27
C THR A 49 1.35 -8.40 -7.30
N ARG A 50 0.70 -7.75 -8.27
CA ARG A 50 1.30 -6.70 -9.11
C ARG A 50 0.78 -5.32 -8.68
N CYS A 51 1.49 -4.25 -9.04
CA CYS A 51 0.96 -2.90 -8.82
C CYS A 51 -0.30 -2.67 -9.64
N GLY A 52 -1.37 -2.21 -9.00
CA GLY A 52 -2.49 -1.57 -9.67
C GLY A 52 -2.10 -0.17 -10.17
N SER A 53 -3.06 0.53 -10.76
CA SER A 53 -2.86 1.91 -11.24
C SER A 53 -4.03 2.82 -10.85
N ARG A 54 -3.78 4.13 -10.86
CA ARG A 54 -4.78 5.16 -10.61
C ARG A 54 -4.95 6.02 -11.85
N HIS A 55 -6.12 6.62 -12.01
CA HIS A 55 -6.32 7.69 -12.97
C HIS A 55 -5.41 8.89 -12.61
N PRO A 56 -5.02 9.71 -13.60
CA PRO A 56 -4.30 10.94 -13.34
C PRO A 56 -5.03 11.78 -12.28
N ALA A 57 -4.29 12.27 -11.28
CA ALA A 57 -4.84 13.23 -10.34
C ALA A 57 -5.01 14.59 -11.05
N ASP A 58 -6.20 15.16 -10.97
CA ASP A 58 -6.59 16.38 -11.68
C ASP A 58 -6.95 17.54 -10.73
N GLN A 59 -6.96 17.29 -9.42
CA GLN A 59 -7.35 18.26 -8.41
C GLN A 59 -6.16 19.08 -7.89
N VAL A 60 -6.36 20.39 -7.86
CA VAL A 60 -5.48 21.36 -7.20
C VAL A 60 -6.33 22.19 -6.25
N ILE A 61 -5.91 22.30 -4.98
CA ILE A 61 -6.68 22.99 -3.94
C ILE A 61 -6.05 24.37 -3.70
N PRO A 62 -6.70 25.47 -4.13
CA PRO A 62 -6.21 26.82 -3.88
C PRO A 62 -6.46 27.24 -2.42
N GLN A 63 -5.50 27.94 -1.83
CA GLN A 63 -5.62 28.53 -0.49
C GLN A 63 -4.94 29.90 -0.47
N GLN A 64 -5.55 30.91 0.15
CA GLN A 64 -4.88 32.20 0.30
C GLN A 64 -3.95 32.22 1.52
N ASP A 65 -2.77 32.80 1.33
CA ASP A 65 -1.89 33.16 2.45
C ASP A 65 -2.40 34.44 3.15
N PRO A 66 -1.85 34.81 4.32
CA PRO A 66 -2.24 36.05 5.02
C PRO A 66 -1.95 37.35 4.26
N ARG A 67 -1.18 37.30 3.17
CA ARG A 67 -0.84 38.44 2.31
C ARG A 67 -1.72 38.51 1.06
N GLY A 68 -2.65 37.56 0.88
CA GLY A 68 -3.56 37.49 -0.25
C GLY A 68 -3.00 36.77 -1.48
N ASN A 69 -1.84 36.10 -1.38
CA ASN A 69 -1.31 35.30 -2.49
C ASN A 69 -1.99 33.93 -2.52
N THR A 70 -2.33 33.46 -3.72
CA THR A 70 -2.85 32.10 -3.91
C THR A 70 -1.72 31.07 -3.83
N LEU A 71 -1.81 30.19 -2.85
CA LEU A 71 -1.07 28.94 -2.74
C LEU A 71 -1.87 27.82 -3.38
N TYR A 72 -1.17 26.81 -3.91
CA TYR A 72 -1.80 25.66 -4.56
C TYR A 72 -1.30 24.37 -3.91
N TRP A 73 -2.23 23.60 -3.33
CA TRP A 73 -1.94 22.27 -2.79
C TRP A 73 -2.26 21.20 -3.82
N ILE A 74 -1.45 20.14 -3.85
CA ILE A 74 -1.75 18.92 -4.61
C ILE A 74 -3.00 18.28 -3.99
N GLY A 75 -4.02 18.03 -4.81
CA GLY A 75 -5.24 17.36 -4.39
C GLY A 75 -5.06 15.86 -4.14
N PRO A 76 -6.14 15.16 -3.78
CA PRO A 76 -6.11 13.73 -3.58
C PRO A 76 -5.68 12.98 -4.86
N PRO A 77 -5.13 11.76 -4.72
CA PRO A 77 -4.84 10.92 -5.87
C PRO A 77 -6.13 10.57 -6.63
N GLY A 78 -6.03 10.35 -7.94
CA GLY A 78 -7.14 9.88 -8.75
C GLY A 78 -7.70 8.54 -8.26
N GLY A 79 -8.91 8.22 -8.72
CA GLY A 79 -9.56 6.94 -8.46
C GLY A 79 -8.73 5.75 -8.97
N LYS A 80 -9.03 4.54 -8.47
CA LYS A 80 -8.41 3.31 -8.98
C LYS A 80 -8.79 3.13 -10.46
N CYS A 81 -7.81 2.90 -11.32
CA CYS A 81 -7.97 2.65 -12.75
C CYS A 81 -7.83 1.15 -13.05
N ASP A 82 -6.72 0.56 -12.60
CA ASP A 82 -6.53 -0.90 -12.58
C ASP A 82 -6.51 -1.40 -11.14
N ALA A 83 -7.60 -2.06 -10.75
CA ALA A 83 -7.79 -2.72 -9.47
C ALA A 83 -8.32 -4.16 -9.66
N GLY A 84 -7.83 -4.85 -10.69
CA GLY A 84 -8.15 -6.26 -10.92
C GLY A 84 -7.76 -7.17 -9.73
N PRO A 85 -8.20 -8.43 -9.73
CA PRO A 85 -8.07 -9.34 -8.57
C PRO A 85 -6.62 -9.61 -8.13
N ASP A 86 -5.66 -9.52 -9.04
CA ASP A 86 -4.23 -9.76 -8.77
C ASP A 86 -3.46 -8.49 -8.36
N THR A 87 -4.17 -7.36 -8.21
CA THR A 87 -3.56 -6.08 -7.81
C THR A 87 -3.37 -5.99 -6.31
N ASP A 88 -2.36 -5.21 -5.92
CA ASP A 88 -2.15 -4.79 -4.53
C ASP A 88 -3.38 -4.12 -3.92
N PHE A 89 -4.08 -3.27 -4.68
CA PHE A 89 -5.33 -2.66 -4.26
C PHE A 89 -6.42 -3.69 -3.90
N ALA A 90 -6.65 -4.70 -4.74
CA ALA A 90 -7.68 -5.70 -4.51
C ALA A 90 -7.35 -6.58 -3.30
N ALA A 91 -6.09 -7.00 -3.16
CA ALA A 91 -5.67 -7.81 -2.01
C ALA A 91 -5.90 -7.08 -0.68
N VAL A 92 -5.53 -5.81 -0.59
CA VAL A 92 -5.72 -5.01 0.64
C VAL A 92 -7.20 -4.78 0.93
N ASP A 93 -8.00 -4.41 -0.07
CA ASP A 93 -9.45 -4.22 0.07
C ASP A 93 -10.15 -5.51 0.54
N GLU A 94 -9.66 -6.68 0.12
CA GLU A 94 -10.21 -7.98 0.51
C GLU A 94 -9.71 -8.48 1.88
N GLY A 95 -8.79 -7.78 2.55
CA GLY A 95 -8.26 -8.15 3.86
C GLY A 95 -7.06 -9.13 3.81
N TYR A 96 -6.32 -9.14 2.69
CA TYR A 96 -5.06 -9.86 2.54
C TYR A 96 -3.87 -8.91 2.62
N VAL A 97 -2.75 -9.38 3.14
CA VAL A 97 -1.45 -8.71 2.96
C VAL A 97 -1.05 -8.83 1.50
N SER A 98 -0.71 -7.71 0.87
CA SER A 98 -0.16 -7.66 -0.49
C SER A 98 1.36 -7.64 -0.43
N ILE A 99 2.01 -8.49 -1.22
CA ILE A 99 3.46 -8.47 -1.46
C ILE A 99 3.71 -8.34 -2.95
N THR A 100 4.27 -7.21 -3.37
CA THR A 100 4.60 -6.94 -4.77
C THR A 100 6.12 -6.90 -4.96
N PRO A 101 6.71 -7.88 -5.68
CA PRO A 101 8.12 -7.80 -6.07
C PRO A 101 8.34 -6.66 -7.06
N LEU A 102 9.26 -5.75 -6.75
CA LEU A 102 9.60 -4.59 -7.58
C LEU A 102 11.02 -4.70 -8.17
N HIS A 103 11.22 -3.95 -9.26
CA HIS A 103 12.52 -3.65 -9.85
C HIS A 103 12.68 -2.13 -10.03
N VAL A 104 13.90 -1.71 -10.33
CA VAL A 104 14.25 -0.32 -10.72
C VAL A 104 14.40 -0.22 -12.22
#